data_AF-A0AAV0WCS2-F1
#
_entry.id   AF-A0AAV0WCS2-F1
#
_cell.length_a   1.000
_cell.length_b   1.000
_cell.length_c   1.000
_cell.angle_alpha   90.00
_cell.angle_beta   90.00
_cell.angle_gamma   90.00
#
_symmetry.space_group_name_H-M   'P 1'
#
loop_
_entity.id
_entity.type
_entity.pdbx_description
1 polymer ?
#
loop_
_entity_poly.entity_id
_entity_poly.type
_entity_poly.pdbx_seq_one_letter_code
_entity_poly.pdbx_strand_id
1 'polypeptide(L)'
;MNFKNITLEKNSKLININQNQFLTSLVDNLKARLLDNEQDISILQDMQIIDVSEWPKDINYNNIRYGEDEIKRLCKRFQVNKNDAINGFRQILDDQTVSFKNVMPEFYNLVQTFPRSTAECELGFSLMNNICTKLRSTLTIKHLASLMFINVNGPPLDEWEPKSYVSSWLVNHKTAENTRTKKNVNKEPETREEKKSIWKIL
;
A
#
# COMPACT_ATOMS: atom_id res chain seq x y z
N MET A 1 11.45 1.16 40.88
CA MET A 1 10.27 0.59 40.17
C MET A 1 10.56 -0.88 39.95
N ASN A 2 9.63 -1.77 40.29
CA ASN A 2 9.81 -3.20 40.06
C ASN A 2 8.84 -3.65 38.96
N PHE A 3 9.33 -4.37 37.96
CA PHE A 3 8.49 -5.01 36.94
C PHE A 3 8.79 -6.51 36.96
N LYS A 4 7.74 -7.33 37.16
CA LYS A 4 7.84 -8.80 37.20
C LYS A 4 9.01 -9.32 38.05
N ASN A 5 9.10 -8.84 39.30
CA ASN A 5 10.13 -9.22 40.28
C ASN A 5 11.58 -8.85 39.92
N ILE A 6 11.77 -7.98 38.92
CA ILE A 6 13.08 -7.40 38.60
C ILE A 6 13.08 -5.94 39.06
N THR A 7 14.07 -5.59 39.88
CA THR A 7 14.32 -4.22 40.32
C THR A 7 14.92 -3.43 39.15
N LEU A 8 14.17 -2.46 38.64
CA LEU A 8 14.65 -1.62 37.54
C LEU A 8 15.59 -0.54 38.10
N GLU A 9 16.86 -0.59 37.71
CA GLU A 9 17.86 0.43 38.03
C GLU A 9 17.93 1.49 36.93
N LYS A 10 18.07 2.77 37.32
CA LYS A 10 18.29 3.87 36.35
C LYS A 10 19.72 3.79 35.82
N ASN A 11 19.87 3.42 34.56
CA ASN A 11 21.16 3.45 33.88
C ASN A 11 21.42 4.85 33.30
N SER A 12 22.40 5.56 33.86
CA SER A 12 22.79 6.92 33.44
C SER A 12 23.37 7.01 32.01
N LYS A 13 23.76 5.88 31.41
CA LYS A 13 24.20 5.81 30.01
C LYS A 13 23.05 5.71 29.02
N LEU A 14 21.84 5.34 29.48
CA LEU A 14 20.65 5.28 28.65
C LEU A 14 19.99 6.66 28.67
N ILE A 15 20.15 7.39 27.56
CA ILE A 15 19.43 8.64 27.33
C ILE A 15 17.95 8.28 27.22
N ASN A 16 17.15 8.75 28.17
CA ASN A 16 15.71 8.54 28.12
C ASN A 16 15.16 9.23 26.87
N ILE A 17 14.45 8.48 26.03
CA ILE A 17 13.78 9.05 24.87
C ILE A 17 12.80 10.10 25.37
N ASN A 18 12.92 11.33 24.88
CA ASN A 18 11.95 12.38 25.18
C ASN A 18 10.62 11.96 24.54
N GLN A 19 9.66 11.58 25.38
CA GLN A 19 8.37 11.05 24.94
C GLN A 19 7.66 12.01 23.98
N ASN A 20 7.65 13.31 24.29
CA ASN A 20 7.01 14.31 23.45
C ASN A 20 7.73 14.43 22.11
N GLN A 21 9.06 14.51 22.12
CA GLN A 21 9.84 14.58 20.89
C GLN A 21 9.65 13.34 20.02
N PHE A 22 9.66 12.14 20.61
CA PHE A 22 9.43 10.89 19.89
C PHE A 22 8.04 10.82 19.29
N LEU A 23 7.00 11.19 20.05
CA LEU A 23 5.62 11.21 19.54
C LEU A 23 5.47 12.25 18.42
N THR A 24 6.03 13.45 18.56
CA THR A 24 6.03 14.47 17.50
C THR A 24 6.76 13.97 16.27
N SER A 25 7.98 13.43 16.41
CA SER A 25 8.73 12.87 15.28
C SER A 25 7.99 11.70 14.63
N LEU A 26 7.31 10.86 15.39
CA LEU A 26 6.50 9.77 14.84
C LEU A 26 5.33 10.33 14.01
N VAL A 27 4.60 11.30 14.55
CA VAL A 27 3.50 11.98 13.84
C VAL A 27 4.01 12.65 12.57
N ASP A 28 5.14 13.36 12.62
CA ASP A 28 5.72 14.03 11.48
C ASP A 28 6.17 13.03 10.41
N ASN A 29 6.78 11.91 10.81
CA ASN A 29 7.15 10.84 9.87
C ASN A 29 5.93 10.13 9.26
N LEU A 30 4.86 9.94 10.04
CA LEU A 30 3.61 9.38 9.52
C LEU A 30 2.95 10.34 8.52
N LYS A 31 2.92 11.64 8.81
CA LYS A 31 2.42 12.68 7.89
C LYS A 31 3.25 12.72 6.61
N ALA A 32 4.58 12.70 6.73
CA ALA A 32 5.49 12.68 5.60
C ALA A 32 5.23 11.44 4.71
N ARG A 33 5.15 10.25 5.32
CA ARG A 33 4.90 9.00 4.58
C ARG A 33 3.51 8.92 3.95
N LEU A 34 2.51 9.59 4.50
CA LEU A 34 1.17 9.54 3.95
C LEU A 34 1.01 10.48 2.74
N LEU A 35 1.66 11.66 2.73
CA LEU A 35 1.37 12.75 1.77
C LEU A 35 2.54 13.74 1.56
N ASP A 36 3.74 13.27 1.20
CA ASP A 36 4.94 14.12 1.06
C ASP A 36 4.99 15.01 -0.21
N ASN A 37 4.09 14.82 -1.16
CA ASN A 37 4.01 15.71 -2.32
C ASN A 37 2.94 16.77 -2.05
N GLU A 38 3.29 18.06 -2.13
CA GLU A 38 2.30 19.16 -2.08
C GLU A 38 1.15 18.93 -3.09
N GLN A 39 1.45 18.23 -4.19
CA GLN A 39 0.46 17.81 -5.18
C GLN A 39 -0.53 16.77 -4.67
N ASP A 40 -0.14 15.87 -3.76
CA ASP A 40 -1.03 14.81 -3.25
C ASP A 40 -1.95 15.35 -2.14
N ILE A 41 -1.46 16.31 -1.34
CA ILE A 41 -2.29 17.05 -0.38
C ILE A 41 -3.37 17.86 -1.12
N SER A 42 -2.99 18.56 -2.19
CA SER A 42 -3.95 19.36 -2.97
C SER A 42 -5.00 18.50 -3.67
N ILE A 43 -4.65 17.28 -4.13
CA ILE A 43 -5.63 16.33 -4.68
C ILE A 43 -6.68 15.94 -3.64
N LEU A 44 -6.28 15.62 -2.40
CA LEU A 44 -7.24 15.25 -1.36
C LEU A 44 -8.14 16.42 -0.96
N GLN A 45 -7.59 17.62 -0.87
CA GLN A 45 -8.37 18.85 -0.65
C GLN A 45 -9.37 19.08 -1.78
N ASP A 46 -8.91 18.94 -3.04
CA ASP A 46 -9.78 19.06 -4.20
C ASP A 46 -10.89 18.00 -4.19
N MET A 47 -10.65 16.80 -3.67
CA MET A 47 -11.67 15.75 -3.57
C MET A 47 -12.75 15.99 -2.51
N GLN A 48 -12.54 16.89 -1.55
CA GLN A 48 -13.53 17.23 -0.52
C GLN A 48 -14.80 17.82 -1.13
N ILE A 49 -14.73 18.40 -2.33
CA ILE A 49 -15.90 18.94 -3.05
C ILE A 49 -16.95 17.88 -3.39
N ILE A 50 -16.62 16.59 -3.29
CA ILE A 50 -17.57 15.49 -3.51
C ILE A 50 -18.45 15.26 -2.28
N ASP A 51 -18.00 15.68 -1.09
CA ASP A 51 -18.76 15.56 0.14
C ASP A 51 -19.75 16.73 0.28
N VAL A 52 -20.96 16.52 -0.21
CA VAL A 52 -22.06 17.50 -0.16
C VAL A 52 -22.38 17.92 1.27
N SER A 53 -22.10 17.09 2.28
CA SER A 53 -22.38 17.41 3.69
C SER A 53 -21.45 18.49 4.25
N GLU A 54 -20.27 18.66 3.64
CA GLU A 54 -19.27 19.66 4.01
C GLU A 54 -19.43 20.98 3.23
N TRP A 55 -20.42 21.06 2.34
CA TRP A 55 -20.63 22.27 1.54
C TRP A 55 -21.18 23.44 2.37
N PRO A 56 -20.81 24.69 2.04
CA PRO A 56 -21.40 25.88 2.65
C PRO A 56 -22.93 25.89 2.53
N LYS A 57 -23.63 26.25 3.61
CA LYS A 57 -25.11 26.25 3.65
C LYS A 57 -25.75 27.27 2.71
N ASP A 58 -25.00 28.30 2.33
CA ASP A 58 -25.41 29.41 1.48
C ASP A 58 -24.90 29.28 0.02
N ILE A 59 -24.40 28.09 -0.36
CA ILE A 59 -23.80 27.84 -1.68
C ILE A 59 -24.70 28.26 -2.85
N ASN A 60 -26.00 27.96 -2.74
CA ASN A 60 -27.01 28.22 -3.77
C ASN A 60 -27.26 29.71 -4.00
N TYR A 61 -26.91 30.57 -3.04
CA TYR A 61 -27.12 32.02 -3.12
C TYR A 61 -25.85 32.79 -3.48
N ASN A 62 -24.68 32.27 -3.06
CA ASN A 62 -23.43 33.04 -3.09
C ASN A 62 -22.37 32.50 -4.05
N ASN A 63 -22.48 31.26 -4.57
CA ASN A 63 -21.45 30.74 -5.47
C ASN A 63 -21.92 29.62 -6.42
N ILE A 64 -22.50 30.01 -7.56
CA ILE A 64 -22.90 29.09 -8.64
C ILE A 64 -21.74 28.33 -9.31
N ARG A 65 -20.48 28.69 -9.01
CA ARG A 65 -19.27 28.07 -9.57
C ARG A 65 -18.40 27.40 -8.52
N TYR A 66 -18.94 27.14 -7.34
CA TYR A 66 -18.25 26.39 -6.30
C TYR A 66 -17.70 25.07 -6.85
N GLY A 67 -16.53 24.64 -6.39
CA GLY A 67 -15.93 23.35 -6.78
C GLY A 67 -15.43 23.24 -8.23
N GLU A 68 -15.70 24.21 -9.11
CA GLU A 68 -15.32 24.08 -10.53
C GLU A 68 -13.80 24.03 -10.74
N ASP A 69 -13.03 24.77 -9.94
CA ASP A 69 -11.58 24.83 -10.10
C ASP A 69 -10.91 23.57 -9.55
N GLU A 70 -11.45 22.99 -8.48
CA GLU A 70 -11.11 21.67 -7.94
C GLU A 70 -11.36 20.59 -8.99
N ILE A 71 -12.57 20.57 -9.59
CA ILE A 71 -12.91 19.65 -10.69
C ILE A 71 -11.92 19.82 -11.85
N LYS A 72 -11.59 21.05 -12.25
CA LYS A 72 -10.62 21.29 -13.34
C LYS A 72 -9.24 20.74 -13.02
N ARG A 73 -8.76 20.93 -11.78
CA ARG A 73 -7.46 20.40 -11.32
C ARG A 73 -7.45 18.88 -11.33
N LEU A 74 -8.51 18.25 -10.79
CA LEU A 74 -8.66 16.80 -10.77
C LEU A 74 -8.77 16.20 -12.17
N CYS A 75 -9.64 16.74 -13.04
CA CYS A 75 -9.75 16.27 -14.42
C CYS A 75 -8.43 16.40 -15.19
N LYS A 76 -7.67 17.48 -14.97
CA LYS A 76 -6.34 17.65 -15.57
C LYS A 76 -5.35 16.60 -15.06
N ARG A 77 -5.36 16.30 -13.76
CA ARG A 77 -4.45 15.32 -13.13
C ARG A 77 -4.73 13.90 -13.59
N PHE A 78 -5.99 13.50 -13.61
CA PHE A 78 -6.42 12.13 -13.89
C PHE A 78 -6.83 11.88 -15.35
N GLN A 79 -6.72 12.92 -16.20
CA GLN A 79 -7.05 12.85 -17.63
C GLN A 79 -8.49 12.42 -17.92
N VAL A 80 -9.43 12.88 -17.08
CA VAL A 80 -10.88 12.65 -17.21
C VAL A 80 -11.53 13.79 -18.00
N ASN A 81 -12.65 13.53 -18.67
CA ASN A 81 -13.37 14.56 -19.43
C ASN A 81 -13.83 15.71 -18.52
N LYS A 82 -13.14 16.85 -18.63
CA LYS A 82 -13.41 18.08 -17.87
C LYS A 82 -14.81 18.64 -18.13
N ASN A 83 -15.28 18.61 -19.38
CA ASN A 83 -16.55 19.26 -19.72
C ASN A 83 -17.72 18.48 -19.12
N ASP A 84 -17.68 17.15 -19.21
CA ASP A 84 -18.69 16.27 -18.64
C ASP A 84 -18.69 16.38 -17.11
N ALA A 85 -17.52 16.37 -16.48
CA ALA A 85 -17.40 16.53 -15.03
C ALA A 85 -17.94 17.90 -14.54
N ILE A 86 -17.60 19.01 -15.19
CA ILE A 86 -18.12 20.35 -14.81
C ILE A 86 -19.62 20.42 -15.00
N ASN A 87 -20.14 19.95 -16.14
CA ASN A 87 -21.58 20.00 -16.42
C ASN A 87 -22.37 19.10 -15.46
N GLY A 88 -21.82 17.93 -15.11
CA GLY A 88 -22.40 17.08 -14.08
C GLY A 88 -22.35 17.74 -12.70
N PHE A 89 -21.27 18.44 -12.36
CA PHE A 89 -21.14 19.11 -11.07
C PHE A 89 -22.16 20.23 -10.90
N ARG A 90 -22.41 21.00 -11.96
CA ARG A 90 -23.44 22.05 -11.97
C ARG A 90 -24.84 21.49 -11.72
N GLN A 91 -25.17 20.32 -12.28
CA GLN A 91 -26.45 19.67 -12.00
C GLN A 91 -26.61 19.29 -10.53
N ILE A 92 -25.52 18.93 -9.84
CA ILE A 92 -25.54 18.61 -8.40
C ILE A 92 -25.62 19.90 -7.56
N LEU A 93 -24.99 20.99 -8.02
CA LEU A 93 -25.17 22.31 -7.39
C LEU A 93 -26.62 22.78 -7.47
N ASP A 94 -27.27 22.57 -8.61
CA ASP A 94 -28.68 22.93 -8.81
C ASP A 94 -29.63 22.01 -8.00
N ASP A 95 -29.35 20.70 -7.96
CA ASP A 95 -30.11 19.71 -7.21
C ASP A 95 -29.17 18.71 -6.50
N GLN A 96 -28.97 18.93 -5.19
CA GLN A 96 -28.10 18.11 -4.34
C GLN A 96 -28.62 16.68 -4.11
N THR A 97 -29.84 16.37 -4.52
CA THR A 97 -30.38 15.00 -4.46
C THR A 97 -29.90 14.13 -5.61
N VAL A 98 -29.34 14.74 -6.66
CA VAL A 98 -28.83 14.05 -7.85
C VAL A 98 -27.55 13.29 -7.52
N SER A 99 -27.47 12.04 -7.97
CA SER A 99 -26.28 11.20 -7.77
C SER A 99 -25.15 11.58 -8.72
N PHE A 100 -23.93 11.77 -8.17
CA PHE A 100 -22.68 11.91 -8.92
C PHE A 100 -22.51 10.83 -10.01
N LYS A 101 -22.90 9.59 -9.73
CA LYS A 101 -22.78 8.46 -10.67
C LYS A 101 -23.60 8.69 -11.95
N ASN A 102 -24.72 9.39 -11.87
CA ASN A 102 -25.63 9.57 -13.00
C ASN A 102 -25.18 10.71 -13.91
N VAL A 103 -24.65 11.80 -13.33
CA VAL A 103 -24.33 13.03 -14.07
C VAL A 103 -22.85 13.19 -14.41
N MET A 104 -21.96 12.45 -13.73
CA MET A 104 -20.51 12.44 -13.99
C MET A 104 -19.88 11.06 -13.75
N PRO A 105 -20.34 10.00 -14.45
CA PRO A 105 -19.96 8.61 -14.17
C PRO A 105 -18.44 8.34 -14.21
N GLU A 106 -17.72 8.93 -15.17
CA GLU A 106 -16.27 8.73 -15.31
C GLU A 106 -15.51 9.30 -14.12
N PHE A 107 -15.84 10.53 -13.72
CA PHE A 107 -15.25 11.18 -12.56
C PHE A 107 -15.63 10.46 -11.25
N TYR A 108 -16.88 10.03 -11.12
CA TYR A 108 -17.32 9.25 -9.96
C TYR A 108 -16.53 7.95 -9.83
N ASN A 109 -16.35 7.20 -10.93
CA ASN A 109 -15.60 5.94 -10.93
C ASN A 109 -14.13 6.16 -10.54
N LEU A 110 -13.51 7.22 -11.04
CA LEU A 110 -12.16 7.62 -10.63
C LEU A 110 -12.06 7.78 -9.11
N VAL A 111 -12.98 8.52 -8.50
CA VAL A 111 -12.97 8.76 -7.05
C VAL A 111 -13.15 7.47 -6.26
N GLN A 112 -13.93 6.52 -6.78
CA GLN A 112 -14.07 5.19 -6.17
C GLN A 112 -12.78 4.35 -6.17
N THR A 113 -11.80 4.68 -7.01
CA THR A 113 -10.50 3.99 -7.02
C THR A 113 -9.59 4.40 -5.86
N PHE A 114 -9.91 5.49 -5.15
CA PHE A 114 -9.13 5.92 -4.01
C PHE A 114 -9.32 4.97 -2.83
N PRO A 115 -8.22 4.44 -2.26
CA PRO A 115 -8.32 3.55 -1.12
C PRO A 115 -8.91 4.31 0.06
N ARG A 116 -10.05 3.84 0.58
CA ARG A 116 -10.72 4.46 1.74
C ARG A 116 -10.05 4.10 3.07
N SER A 117 -9.15 3.11 3.08
CA SER A 117 -8.46 2.66 4.29
C SER A 117 -7.11 2.04 3.95
N THR A 118 -6.24 1.95 4.96
CA THR A 118 -4.97 1.23 4.89
C THR A 118 -5.12 -0.29 5.03
N ALA A 119 -6.35 -0.81 5.17
CA ALA A 119 -6.58 -2.25 5.36
C ALA A 119 -6.07 -3.09 4.18
N GLU A 120 -6.16 -2.58 2.95
CA GLU A 120 -5.58 -3.22 1.76
C GLU A 120 -4.05 -3.33 1.85
N CYS A 121 -3.39 -2.32 2.41
CA CYS A 121 -1.94 -2.35 2.67
C CYS A 121 -1.59 -3.40 3.74
N GLU A 122 -2.40 -3.51 4.80
CA GLU A 122 -2.23 -4.51 5.85
C GLU A 122 -2.42 -5.94 5.35
N LEU A 123 -3.37 -6.15 4.43
CA LEU A 123 -3.52 -7.41 3.70
C LEU A 123 -2.23 -7.73 2.92
N GLY A 124 -1.67 -6.75 2.21
CA GLY A 124 -0.39 -6.88 1.52
C GLY A 124 0.76 -7.28 2.46
N PHE A 125 0.86 -6.67 3.65
CA PHE A 125 1.87 -7.02 4.64
C PHE A 125 1.69 -8.43 5.19
N SER A 126 0.46 -8.83 5.50
CA SER A 126 0.13 -10.19 5.94
C SER A 126 0.52 -11.22 4.88
N LEU A 127 0.19 -10.94 3.61
CA LEU A 127 0.53 -11.77 2.47
C LEU A 127 2.04 -11.87 2.25
N MET A 128 2.75 -10.75 2.39
CA MET A 128 4.20 -10.70 2.35
C MET A 128 4.82 -11.59 3.44
N ASN A 129 4.28 -11.59 4.65
CA ASN A 129 4.75 -12.44 5.74
C ASN A 129 4.55 -13.95 5.44
N ASN A 130 3.50 -14.31 4.70
CA ASN A 130 3.29 -15.69 4.24
C ASN A 130 4.29 -16.12 3.16
N ILE A 131 4.69 -15.19 2.27
CA ILE A 131 5.67 -15.45 1.21
C ILE A 131 7.10 -15.48 1.79
N CYS A 132 7.47 -14.46 2.56
CA CYS A 132 8.76 -14.28 3.19
C CYS A 132 8.80 -14.93 4.58
N THR A 133 8.93 -16.25 4.60
CA THR A 133 9.21 -16.98 5.86
C THR A 133 10.71 -16.98 6.16
N LYS A 134 11.10 -17.29 7.41
CA LYS A 134 12.51 -17.41 7.82
C LYS A 134 13.33 -18.35 6.93
N LEU A 135 12.69 -19.36 6.33
CA LEU A 135 13.30 -20.34 5.42
C LEU A 135 13.30 -19.91 3.94
N ARG A 136 12.48 -18.92 3.55
CA ARG A 136 12.38 -18.36 2.19
C ARG A 136 12.92 -16.92 2.09
N SER A 137 13.78 -16.53 3.04
CA SER A 137 14.30 -15.16 3.22
C SER A 137 15.31 -14.69 2.16
N THR A 138 15.57 -15.49 1.12
CA THR A 138 16.52 -15.18 0.04
C THR A 138 15.84 -14.63 -1.23
N LEU A 139 14.52 -14.40 -1.22
CA LEU A 139 13.82 -13.80 -2.35
C LEU A 139 14.30 -12.35 -2.57
N THR A 140 14.65 -12.03 -3.82
CA THR A 140 14.90 -10.64 -4.19
C THR A 140 13.59 -9.85 -4.15
N ILE A 141 13.68 -8.53 -3.94
CA ILE A 141 12.52 -7.62 -3.91
C ILE A 141 11.66 -7.78 -5.18
N LYS A 142 12.29 -7.95 -6.34
CA LYS A 142 11.60 -8.19 -7.61
C LYS A 142 10.72 -9.44 -7.56
N HIS A 143 11.26 -10.57 -7.11
CA HIS A 143 10.50 -11.82 -7.03
C HIS A 143 9.42 -11.77 -5.95
N LEU A 144 9.70 -11.12 -4.83
CA LEU A 144 8.71 -10.89 -3.77
C LEU A 144 7.52 -10.08 -4.30
N ALA A 145 7.79 -8.96 -4.98
CA ALA A 145 6.75 -8.12 -5.58
C ALA A 145 5.93 -8.89 -6.64
N SER A 146 6.58 -9.70 -7.48
CA SER A 146 5.87 -10.53 -8.47
C SER A 146 4.98 -11.59 -7.80
N LEU A 147 5.45 -12.25 -6.74
CA LEU A 147 4.64 -13.23 -5.99
C LEU A 147 3.46 -12.57 -5.29
N MET A 148 3.67 -11.40 -4.67
CA MET A 148 2.60 -10.62 -4.06
C MET A 148 1.56 -10.22 -5.12
N PHE A 149 2.01 -9.73 -6.29
CA PHE A 149 1.12 -9.35 -7.38
C PHE A 149 0.24 -10.51 -7.85
N ILE A 150 0.82 -11.69 -8.05
CA ILE A 150 0.08 -12.90 -8.45
C ILE A 150 -0.92 -13.31 -7.37
N ASN A 151 -0.57 -13.24 -6.09
CA ASN A 151 -1.50 -13.64 -5.04
C ASN A 151 -2.65 -12.65 -4.86
N VAL A 152 -2.41 -11.35 -5.08
CA VAL A 152 -3.43 -10.30 -4.93
C VAL A 152 -4.36 -10.23 -6.14
N ASN A 153 -3.82 -10.37 -7.35
CA ASN A 153 -4.56 -10.13 -8.60
C ASN A 153 -4.75 -11.38 -9.46
N GLY A 154 -4.14 -12.50 -9.08
CA GLY A 154 -4.26 -13.75 -9.83
C GLY A 154 -5.67 -14.33 -9.74
N PRO A 155 -6.08 -15.12 -10.74
CA PRO A 155 -7.36 -15.78 -10.70
C PRO A 155 -7.40 -16.83 -9.57
N PRO A 156 -8.60 -17.22 -9.12
CA PRO A 156 -8.79 -18.40 -8.28
C PRO A 156 -8.08 -19.63 -8.84
N LEU A 157 -7.64 -20.54 -7.96
CA LEU A 157 -6.86 -21.72 -8.37
C LEU A 157 -7.63 -22.64 -9.33
N ASP A 158 -8.96 -22.67 -9.22
CA ASP A 158 -9.88 -23.41 -10.07
C ASP A 158 -10.04 -22.81 -11.48
N GLU A 159 -9.84 -21.49 -11.61
CA GLU A 159 -9.87 -20.78 -12.89
C GLU A 159 -8.47 -20.57 -13.49
N TRP A 160 -7.42 -20.89 -12.73
CA TRP A 160 -6.05 -20.74 -13.20
C TRP A 160 -5.68 -21.79 -14.25
N GLU A 161 -5.33 -21.34 -15.46
CA GLU A 161 -4.82 -22.21 -16.52
C GLU A 161 -3.27 -22.18 -16.58
N PRO A 162 -2.57 -23.15 -15.94
CA PRO A 162 -1.12 -23.12 -15.87
C PRO A 162 -0.42 -23.57 -17.15
N LYS A 163 -1.15 -24.18 -18.11
CA LYS A 163 -0.55 -24.94 -19.23
C LYS A 163 0.42 -24.11 -20.07
N SER A 164 0.03 -22.90 -20.44
CA SER A 164 0.87 -22.00 -21.25
C SER A 164 2.16 -21.63 -20.51
N TYR A 165 2.04 -21.27 -19.23
CA TYR A 165 3.18 -20.89 -18.38
C TYR A 165 4.12 -22.06 -18.14
N VAL A 166 3.60 -23.23 -17.79
CA VAL A 166 4.40 -24.44 -17.54
C VAL A 166 5.12 -24.86 -18.81
N SER A 167 4.45 -24.85 -19.96
CA SER A 167 5.05 -25.22 -21.24
C SER A 167 6.20 -24.28 -21.61
N SER A 168 5.99 -22.96 -21.50
CA SER A 168 7.04 -21.96 -21.74
C SER A 168 8.21 -22.08 -20.75
N TRP A 169 7.90 -22.37 -19.48
CA TRP A 169 8.92 -22.58 -18.46
C TRP A 169 9.78 -23.80 -18.77
N LEU A 170 9.16 -24.94 -19.12
CA LEU A 170 9.84 -26.20 -19.46
C LEU A 170 10.73 -26.09 -20.72
N VAL A 171 10.37 -25.24 -21.68
CA VAL A 171 11.22 -24.99 -22.86
C VAL A 171 12.53 -24.29 -22.45
N ASN A 172 12.45 -23.36 -21.49
CA ASN A 172 13.58 -22.51 -21.11
C ASN A 172 14.36 -23.01 -19.89
N HIS A 173 13.75 -23.87 -19.07
CA HIS A 173 14.30 -24.35 -17.81
C HIS A 173 14.42 -25.87 -17.83
N LYS A 174 15.55 -26.33 -17.30
CA LYS A 174 15.86 -27.74 -17.21
C LYS A 174 15.32 -28.29 -15.89
N THR A 175 14.81 -29.51 -15.92
CA THR A 175 14.44 -30.26 -14.72
C THR A 175 15.64 -30.39 -13.77
N ALA A 176 15.37 -30.49 -12.47
CA ALA A 176 16.41 -30.63 -11.45
C ALA A 176 17.27 -31.90 -11.63
N GLU A 177 16.72 -32.91 -12.31
CA GLU A 177 17.43 -34.15 -12.67
C GLU A 177 18.31 -34.01 -13.91
N ASN A 178 18.27 -32.87 -14.61
CA ASN A 178 19.07 -32.66 -15.79
C ASN A 178 20.55 -32.60 -15.40
N THR A 179 21.37 -33.43 -16.04
CA THR A 179 22.81 -33.53 -15.77
C THR A 179 23.58 -32.24 -16.06
N ARG A 180 22.98 -31.29 -16.80
CA ARG A 180 23.55 -29.97 -17.13
C ARG A 180 23.18 -28.88 -16.12
N THR A 181 22.31 -29.15 -15.15
CA THR A 181 22.03 -28.22 -14.04
C THR A 181 23.03 -28.43 -12.92
N LYS A 182 23.55 -27.33 -12.34
CA LYS A 182 24.37 -27.41 -11.12
C LYS A 182 23.54 -28.08 -10.04
N LYS A 183 23.97 -29.25 -9.55
CA LYS A 183 23.41 -29.82 -8.32
C LYS A 183 23.61 -28.80 -7.21
N ASN A 184 22.51 -28.35 -6.61
CA ASN A 184 22.59 -27.67 -5.32
C ASN A 184 23.13 -28.72 -4.35
N VAL A 185 24.42 -28.65 -4.03
CA VAL A 185 24.91 -29.25 -2.81
C VAL A 185 24.25 -28.41 -1.73
N ASN A 186 23.10 -28.89 -1.22
CA ASN A 186 22.65 -28.45 0.07
C ASN A 186 23.85 -28.68 0.98
N LYS A 187 24.55 -27.61 1.38
CA LYS A 187 25.41 -27.71 2.54
C LYS A 187 24.47 -28.17 3.63
N GLU A 188 24.63 -29.43 4.07
CA GLU A 188 23.94 -29.88 5.26
C GLU A 188 24.17 -28.80 6.33
N PRO A 189 23.13 -28.41 7.08
CA PRO A 189 23.32 -27.45 8.15
C PRO A 189 24.46 -27.96 9.02
N GLU A 190 25.56 -27.18 9.10
CA GLU A 190 26.75 -27.53 9.90
C GLU A 190 26.29 -28.18 11.19
N THR A 191 26.63 -29.46 11.33
CA THR A 191 26.10 -30.29 12.40
C THR A 191 26.43 -29.65 13.73
N ARG A 192 25.58 -29.86 14.74
CA ARG A 192 25.74 -29.31 16.09
C ARG A 192 27.12 -29.60 16.71
N GLU A 193 27.85 -30.58 16.17
CA GLU A 193 29.21 -30.96 16.53
C GLU A 193 30.28 -29.99 16.02
N GLU A 194 30.14 -29.44 14.81
CA GLU A 194 31.09 -28.45 14.26
C GLU A 194 31.08 -27.15 15.07
N LYS A 195 29.92 -26.78 15.63
CA LYS A 195 29.77 -25.61 16.51
C LYS A 195 30.30 -25.81 17.93
N LYS A 196 30.54 -27.05 18.38
CA LYS A 196 31.11 -27.31 19.72
C LYS A 196 32.53 -26.75 19.86
N SER A 197 33.28 -26.73 18.77
CA SER A 197 34.64 -26.17 18.75
C SER A 197 34.64 -24.66 19.00
N ILE A 198 33.60 -23.96 18.54
CA ILE A 198 33.43 -22.51 18.72
C ILE A 198 33.07 -22.18 20.18
N TRP A 199 32.30 -23.04 20.84
CA TRP A 199 31.92 -22.87 22.26
C TRP A 199 33.02 -23.19 23.26
N LYS A 200 34.15 -23.76 22.82
CA LYS A 200 35.34 -23.95 23.66
C LYS A 200 36.27 -22.74 23.66
N ILE A 201 36.01 -21.75 22.81
CA ILE A 201 36.83 -20.53 22.65
C ILE A 201 36.18 -19.33 23.35
N LEU A 202 34.89 -19.44 23.73
CA LEU A 202 34.19 -18.53 24.64
C LEU A 202 34.25 -19.07 26.07
#